data_AF-A0A2S5K7U3-F1
#
_entry.id   AF-A0A2S5K7U3-F1
#
_cell.length_a   1.000
_cell.length_b   1.000
_cell.length_c   1.000
_cell.angle_alpha   90.00
_cell.angle_beta   90.00
_cell.angle_gamma   90.00
#
_symmetry.space_group_name_H-M   'P 1'
#
loop_
_entity.id
_entity.type
_entity.pdbx_description
1 polymer ?
#
loop_
_entity_poly.entity_id
_entity_poly.type
_entity_poly.pdbx_seq_one_letter_code
_entity_poly.pdbx_strand_id
1 'polypeptide(L)' 'MKPVDVQPINDINQAIGRAVTTLIAAGVPVEKYAILAELQESEAQAIDGVKKIYGEAIQFISVQMS' A
#
# COMPACT_ATOMS: atom_id res chain seq x y z
N MET A 1 -30.00 -5.35 2.54
CA MET A 1 -28.65 -4.85 2.87
C MET A 1 -27.86 -4.80 1.57
N LYS A 2 -27.38 -3.62 1.13
CA LYS A 2 -26.32 -3.58 0.12
C LYS A 2 -25.07 -4.17 0.77
N PRO A 3 -24.29 -5.03 0.10
CA PRO A 3 -23.00 -5.45 0.65
C PRO A 3 -22.19 -4.18 0.89
N VAL A 4 -21.69 -4.02 2.11
CA VAL A 4 -20.67 -3.01 2.42
C VAL A 4 -19.51 -3.34 1.49
N ASP A 5 -19.07 -2.36 0.71
CA ASP A 5 -18.05 -2.54 -0.32
C ASP A 5 -16.73 -2.97 0.35
N VAL A 6 -16.45 -4.28 0.39
CA VAL A 6 -15.24 -4.87 1.01
C VAL A 6 -14.05 -4.80 0.05
N GLN A 7 -14.29 -4.48 -1.22
CA GLN A 7 -13.29 -4.42 -2.28
C GLN A 7 -12.16 -3.41 -1.99
N PRO A 8 -12.43 -2.17 -1.53
CA PRO A 8 -11.38 -1.15 -1.34
C PRO A 8 -10.35 -1.54 -0.28
N ILE A 9 -10.78 -2.12 0.84
CA ILE A 9 -9.88 -2.54 1.92
C ILE A 9 -9.00 -3.71 1.49
N ASN A 10 -9.52 -4.62 0.67
CA ASN A 10 -8.76 -5.75 0.16
C ASN A 10 -7.65 -5.28 -0.79
N ASP A 11 -7.93 -4.28 -1.61
CA ASP A 11 -6.98 -3.70 -2.56
C ASP A 11 -5.88 -2.90 -1.85
N ILE A 12 -6.22 -2.14 -0.80
CA ILE A 12 -5.25 -1.47 0.07
C ILE A 12 -4.31 -2.49 0.73
N ASN A 13 -4.86 -3.54 1.33
CA ASN A 13 -4.06 -4.59 1.96
C ASN A 13 -3.18 -5.33 0.95
N GLN A 14 -3.65 -5.56 -0.28
CA GLN A 14 -2.83 -6.11 -1.35
C GLN A 14 -1.67 -5.19 -1.73
N ALA A 15 -1.92 -3.89 -1.87
CA ALA A 15 -0.86 -2.91 -2.17
C ALA A 15 0.23 -2.93 -1.08
N ILE A 16 -0.17 -2.94 0.20
CA ILE A 16 0.75 -3.04 1.33
C ILE A 16 1.50 -4.38 1.31
N GLY A 17 0.79 -5.49 1.11
CA GLY A 17 1.40 -6.83 1.06
C GLY A 17 2.42 -6.96 -0.08
N ARG A 18 2.16 -6.32 -1.23
CA ARG A 18 3.09 -6.26 -2.35
C ARG A 18 4.33 -5.44 -2.01
N ALA A 19 4.18 -4.28 -1.37
CA ALA A 19 5.30 -3.47 -0.92
C ALA A 19 6.19 -4.24 0.07
N VAL A 20 5.58 -4.88 1.08
CA VAL A 20 6.30 -5.71 2.06
C VAL A 20 7.05 -6.87 1.38
N THR A 21 6.39 -7.58 0.47
CA THR A 21 7.00 -8.70 -0.26
C THR A 21 8.22 -8.22 -1.08
N THR A 22 8.12 -7.05 -1.69
CA THR A 22 9.20 -6.44 -2.48
C THR A 22 10.41 -6.12 -1.61
N LEU A 23 10.18 -5.51 -0.44
CA LEU A 23 11.25 -5.23 0.53
C LEU A 23 11.95 -6.50 1.02
N ILE A 24 11.17 -7.55 1.35
CA ILE A 24 11.73 -8.84 1.77
C ILE A 24 12.58 -9.45 0.66
N ALA A 25 12.09 -9.45 -0.58
CA ALA A 25 12.83 -9.99 -1.72
C ALA A 25 14.12 -9.20 -1.99
N ALA A 26 14.13 -7.91 -1.71
CA ALA A 26 15.31 -7.04 -1.83
C ALA A 26 16.28 -7.13 -0.63
N GLY A 27 15.92 -7.87 0.44
CA GLY A 27 16.70 -7.91 1.67
C GLY A 27 16.71 -6.60 2.47
N VAL A 28 15.73 -5.73 2.21
CA VAL A 28 15.56 -4.45 2.91
C VAL A 28 14.70 -4.66 4.15
N PRO A 29 15.07 -4.07 5.31
CA PRO A 29 14.24 -4.13 6.51
C PRO A 29 12.81 -3.63 6.26
N VAL A 30 11.83 -4.41 6.73
CA VAL A 30 10.41 -4.06 6.63
C VAL A 30 10.05 -3.07 7.73
N GLU A 31 10.40 -1.81 7.50
CA GLU A 31 10.13 -0.68 8.41
C GLU A 31 9.15 0.29 7.77
N LYS A 32 8.46 1.08 8.61
CA LYS A 32 7.42 2.03 8.16
C LYS A 32 7.91 2.90 6.99
N TYR A 33 9.08 3.51 7.11
CA TYR A 33 9.62 4.40 6.08
C TYR A 33 9.96 3.67 4.78
N ALA A 34 10.43 2.42 4.87
CA ALA A 34 10.72 1.61 3.70
C ALA A 34 9.42 1.21 2.96
N ILE A 35 8.37 0.84 3.71
CA ILE A 35 7.05 0.56 3.15
C ILE A 35 6.47 1.81 2.46
N LEU A 36 6.56 2.98 3.11
CA LEU A 36 6.07 4.23 2.54
C LEU A 36 6.81 4.59 1.25
N ALA A 37 8.14 4.44 1.22
CA ALA A 37 8.94 4.72 0.03
C ALA A 37 8.54 3.82 -1.15
N GLU A 38 8.39 2.51 -0.91
CA GLU A 38 7.95 1.55 -1.93
C GLU A 38 6.53 1.84 -2.44
N LEU A 39 5.61 2.21 -1.57
CA LEU A 39 4.24 2.59 -1.95
C LEU A 39 4.22 3.88 -2.78
N GLN A 40 5.05 4.88 -2.44
CA GLN A 40 5.18 6.13 -3.19
C GLN A 40 5.78 5.90 -4.59
N GLU A 41 6.78 5.03 -4.69
CA GLU A 41 7.34 4.63 -5.99
C GLU A 41 6.29 3.91 -6.83
N SER A 42 5.55 2.98 -6.23
CA SER A 42 4.45 2.27 -6.89
C SER A 42 3.33 3.23 -7.34
N GLU A 43 2.98 4.24 -6.53
CA GLU A 43 2.01 5.28 -6.87
C GLU A 43 2.45 6.11 -8.08
N ALA A 44 3.73 6.47 -8.16
CA ALA A 44 4.30 7.26 -9.25
C ALA A 44 4.25 6.52 -10.60
N GLN A 45 4.29 5.18 -10.57
CA GLN A 45 4.24 4.31 -11.76
C GLN A 45 2.82 3.84 -12.11
N ALA A 46 1.82 4.13 -11.28
CA ALA A 46 0.46 3.63 -11.42
C ALA A 46 -0.39 4.47 -12.39
N ILE A 47 -1.33 3.80 -13.07
CA ILE A 47 -2.43 4.45 -13.82
C ILE A 47 -3.52 4.95 -12.86
N ASP A 48 -4.29 5.96 -13.26
CA ASP A 48 -5.20 6.74 -12.39
C ASP A 48 -6.09 5.93 -11.43
N GLY A 49 -6.66 4.80 -11.88
CA GLY A 49 -7.51 3.95 -11.03
C GLY A 49 -6.75 3.22 -9.92
N VAL A 50 -5.49 2.86 -10.16
CA VAL A 50 -4.62 2.16 -9.21
C VAL A 50 -3.88 3.14 -8.31
N LYS A 51 -3.63 4.35 -8.80
CA LYS A 51 -2.99 5.43 -8.04
C LYS A 51 -3.74 5.77 -6.75
N LYS A 52 -5.07 5.78 -6.81
CA LYS A 52 -5.92 6.00 -5.62
C LYS A 52 -5.70 4.94 -4.53
N ILE A 53 -5.53 3.67 -4.91
CA ILE A 53 -5.31 2.57 -3.96
C ILE A 53 -3.97 2.76 -3.23
N TYR A 54 -2.91 3.13 -3.95
CA TYR A 54 -1.61 3.42 -3.34
C TYR A 54 -1.66 4.64 -2.42
N GLY A 55 -2.36 5.71 -2.81
CA GLY A 55 -2.59 6.88 -1.96
C GLY A 55 -3.30 6.54 -0.65
N GLU A 56 -4.33 5.69 -0.71
CA GLU A 56 -5.05 5.21 0.49
C GLU A 56 -4.16 4.31 1.38
N ALA A 57 -3.33 3.44 0.78
CA ALA A 57 -2.35 2.63 1.50
C ALA A 57 -1.29 3.48 2.22
N ILE A 58 -0.78 4.52 1.57
CA ILE A 58 0.18 5.48 2.14
C ILE A 58 -0.43 6.16 3.37
N GLN A 59 -1.68 6.65 3.26
CA GLN A 59 -2.38 7.28 4.38
C GLN A 59 -2.57 6.31 5.54
N PHE A 60 -2.98 5.07 5.26
CA PHE A 60 -3.18 4.05 6.28
C PHE A 60 -1.90 3.78 7.09
N ILE A 61 -0.78 3.52 6.42
CA ILE A 61 0.52 3.24 7.07
C ILE A 61 1.03 4.46 7.84
N SER A 62 0.86 5.67 7.28
CA SER A 62 1.30 6.91 7.91
C SER A 62 0.66 7.11 9.29
N VAL A 63 -0.63 6.77 9.43
CA VAL A 63 -1.41 6.95 10.65
C VAL A 63 -1.24 5.79 11.65
N GLN A 64 -1.15 4.54 11.19
CA GLN A 64 -1.26 3.36 12.07
C GLN A 64 0.07 2.87 12.68
N MET A 65 1.22 3.14 12.07
CA MET A 65 2.53 2.68 12.57
C MET A 65 3.25 3.79 13.37
N SER A 66 2.71 4.18 14.53
CA SER A 66 3.34 5.18 15.43
C SER A 66 4.37 4.54 16.35
#